data_AF-A0A5B6YHQ2-F1
#
_entry.id   AF-A0A5B6YHQ2-F1
#
_cell.length_a   1.000
_cell.length_b   1.000
_cell.length_c   1.000
_cell.angle_alpha   90.00
_cell.angle_beta   90.00
_cell.angle_gamma   90.00
#
_symmetry.space_group_name_H-M   'P 1'
#
loop_
_entity.id
_entity.type
_entity.pdbx_description
1 polymer ?
#
loop_
_entity_poly.entity_id
_entity_poly.type
_entity_poly.pdbx_seq_one_letter_code
_entity_poly.pdbx_strand_id
1 'polypeptide(L)'
;KLSIKVNEVPVKRPTQAKRKVPSDIACADGGAADGVNLSMSQNEPWAVLAHTKPQKGWIPYNPRTMRPPPLTGDTKFMKLMSWNVNGLRALLKLEGFSALQLAQREDFDVLCLQETKMQEKDVETVKQTLLEGYENSFWTCSVSKLGYSGTAIVSRIKPLSVRYGLGISDHDSEGRLVTVEFDKYYLINGYVPNSGDGLKRLVTYIFCLYYLDFSVLQSKDAVLFCIIIFK
;
A
#
# COMPACT_ATOMS: atom_id res chain seq x y z
N LYS A 1 36.92 47.26 2.35
CA LYS A 1 36.56 46.41 3.53
C LYS A 1 35.03 46.23 3.46
N LEU A 2 34.43 45.07 3.28
CA LEU A 2 34.81 43.70 3.60
C LEU A 2 34.54 42.74 2.42
N SER A 3 35.42 41.74 2.29
CA SER A 3 35.22 40.51 1.53
C SER A 3 34.69 39.44 2.49
N ILE A 4 33.70 38.63 2.09
CA ILE A 4 33.36 37.38 2.78
C ILE A 4 33.24 36.26 1.75
N LYS A 5 33.86 35.14 2.12
CA LYS A 5 34.29 33.99 1.33
C LYS A 5 33.14 33.02 1.06
N VAL A 6 33.16 32.42 -0.13
CA VAL A 6 32.40 31.20 -0.46
C VAL A 6 33.13 30.02 0.18
N ASN A 7 32.45 29.26 1.03
CA ASN A 7 32.92 27.95 1.51
C ASN A 7 32.04 26.86 0.88
N GLU A 8 32.66 26.08 0.00
CA GLU A 8 32.12 24.81 -0.50
C GLU A 8 32.06 23.79 0.65
N VAL A 9 30.95 23.05 0.74
CA VAL A 9 30.81 21.91 1.66
C VAL A 9 30.61 20.64 0.82
N PRO A 10 31.29 19.51 1.12
CA PRO A 10 31.35 18.37 0.23
C PRO A 10 30.07 17.53 0.25
N VAL A 11 29.63 17.10 -0.93
CA VAL A 11 28.55 16.13 -1.13
C VAL A 11 28.97 14.76 -0.59
N LYS A 12 28.32 14.30 0.49
CA LYS A 12 28.41 12.90 0.95
C LYS A 12 27.32 12.07 0.28
N ARG A 13 27.72 11.02 -0.45
CA ARG A 13 26.83 9.97 -0.98
C ARG A 13 26.20 9.21 0.20
N PRO A 14 24.89 8.91 0.21
CA PRO A 14 24.32 8.04 1.23
C PRO A 14 24.72 6.59 0.95
N THR A 15 25.54 6.02 1.83
CA THR A 15 25.85 4.60 1.90
C THR A 15 24.62 3.83 2.42
N GLN A 16 24.32 2.68 1.83
CA GLN A 16 23.22 1.79 2.23
C GLN A 16 23.27 1.48 3.74
N ALA A 17 22.23 1.87 4.47
CA ALA A 17 22.10 1.57 5.89
C ALA A 17 21.73 0.09 6.07
N LYS A 18 22.66 -0.68 6.65
CA LYS A 18 22.38 -2.04 7.17
C LYS A 18 21.44 -1.93 8.38
N ARG A 19 20.40 -2.76 8.41
CA ARG A 19 19.47 -2.93 9.53
C ARG A 19 20.24 -3.14 10.84
N LYS A 20 20.01 -2.29 11.84
CA LYS A 20 20.54 -2.45 13.21
C LYS A 20 19.57 -3.32 14.01
N VAL A 21 20.09 -4.41 14.57
CA VAL A 21 19.43 -5.27 15.56
C VAL A 21 19.87 -4.78 16.95
N PRO A 22 18.98 -4.62 17.94
CA PRO A 22 19.37 -4.50 19.34
C PRO A 22 19.84 -5.86 19.86
N SER A 23 21.07 -5.90 20.38
CA SER A 23 21.64 -7.02 21.11
C SER A 23 21.25 -6.97 22.58
N ASP A 24 21.41 -8.13 23.24
CA ASP A 24 21.36 -8.43 24.68
C ASP A 24 19.99 -9.05 25.06
N ILE A 25 19.91 -10.37 25.30
CA ILE A 25 20.28 -11.04 26.56
C ILE A 25 21.00 -12.39 26.33
N ALA A 26 21.94 -12.68 27.24
CA ALA A 26 22.94 -13.75 27.25
C ALA A 26 22.44 -15.17 27.58
N CYS A 27 23.33 -16.14 27.32
CA CYS A 27 23.24 -17.60 27.35
C CYS A 27 22.79 -18.26 28.67
N ALA A 28 22.10 -19.41 28.53
CA ALA A 28 22.38 -20.64 29.28
C ALA A 28 22.01 -21.88 28.45
N ASP A 29 22.87 -22.90 28.51
CA ASP A 29 22.86 -24.17 27.77
C ASP A 29 21.66 -25.09 28.04
N GLY A 30 21.34 -25.96 27.06
CA GLY A 30 20.77 -27.28 27.32
C GLY A 30 19.54 -27.69 26.51
N GLY A 31 19.75 -28.48 25.45
CA GLY A 31 18.99 -29.68 25.12
C GLY A 31 17.45 -29.64 24.97
N ALA A 32 17.02 -29.81 23.72
CA ALA A 32 15.85 -30.56 23.26
C ALA A 32 14.43 -30.03 23.55
N ALA A 33 13.72 -29.83 22.43
CA ALA A 33 12.28 -29.77 22.26
C ALA A 33 11.53 -28.73 23.09
N ASP A 34 11.21 -27.60 22.48
CA ASP A 34 10.03 -26.84 22.89
C ASP A 34 9.32 -26.25 21.68
N GLY A 35 8.01 -26.52 21.64
CA GLY A 35 7.12 -26.08 20.59
C GLY A 35 7.23 -24.57 20.39
N VAL A 36 7.20 -24.16 19.12
CA VAL A 36 6.82 -22.80 18.79
C VAL A 36 5.45 -22.59 19.43
N ASN A 37 5.45 -21.87 20.56
CA ASN A 37 4.23 -21.45 21.23
C ASN A 37 3.60 -20.39 20.32
N LEU A 38 2.93 -20.86 19.27
CA LEU A 38 1.97 -20.08 18.48
C LEU A 38 0.76 -19.84 19.39
N SER A 39 0.91 -18.99 20.40
CA SER A 39 -0.24 -18.34 21.04
C SER A 39 -0.80 -17.28 20.09
N MET A 40 -1.18 -17.71 18.87
CA MET A 40 -1.81 -16.88 17.86
C MET A 40 -3.32 -16.96 18.00
N SER A 41 -3.84 -16.49 19.13
CA SER A 41 -5.19 -15.94 19.18
C SER A 41 -5.12 -14.42 19.32
N GLN A 42 -4.29 -13.78 18.50
CA GLN A 42 -4.49 -12.35 18.29
C GLN A 42 -5.75 -12.22 17.43
N ASN A 43 -6.75 -11.51 17.97
CA ASN A 43 -7.94 -11.16 17.24
C ASN A 43 -7.48 -10.39 15.98
N GLU A 44 -7.67 -10.94 14.78
CA GLU A 44 -7.30 -10.30 13.50
C GLU A 44 -8.57 -9.66 12.91
N PRO A 45 -9.00 -8.46 13.35
CA PRO A 45 -10.28 -7.85 12.93
C PRO A 45 -10.31 -7.53 11.43
N TRP A 46 -9.14 -7.44 10.79
CA TRP A 46 -9.00 -7.26 9.33
C TRP A 46 -9.20 -8.56 8.53
N ALA A 47 -9.26 -9.73 9.18
CA ALA A 47 -9.36 -11.03 8.54
C ALA A 47 -10.70 -11.71 8.87
N VAL A 48 -11.74 -11.41 8.08
CA VAL A 48 -13.08 -12.01 8.20
C VAL A 48 -13.36 -12.89 6.99
N LEU A 49 -13.97 -14.06 7.20
CA LEU A 49 -14.43 -14.91 6.11
C LEU A 49 -15.57 -14.21 5.36
N ALA A 50 -15.33 -13.83 4.12
CA ALA A 50 -16.28 -13.01 3.34
C ALA A 50 -17.53 -13.78 2.86
N HIS A 51 -17.60 -15.10 3.06
CA HIS A 51 -18.58 -15.94 2.37
C HIS A 51 -19.52 -16.63 3.34
N THR A 52 -20.77 -16.17 3.34
CA THR A 52 -21.87 -16.78 4.09
C THR A 52 -22.57 -17.91 3.31
N LYS A 53 -22.30 -18.05 2.00
CA LYS A 53 -22.87 -19.10 1.12
C LYS A 53 -21.79 -19.75 0.25
N PRO A 54 -21.19 -20.87 0.66
CA PRO A 54 -20.20 -21.59 -0.15
C PRO A 54 -20.84 -22.16 -1.43
N GLN A 55 -20.19 -21.96 -2.57
CA GLN A 55 -20.59 -22.62 -3.82
C GLN A 55 -19.95 -24.01 -3.92
N LYS A 56 -20.61 -24.94 -4.63
CA LYS A 56 -20.12 -26.32 -4.78
C LYS A 56 -18.74 -26.32 -5.45
N GLY A 57 -17.75 -26.92 -4.79
CA GLY A 57 -16.36 -27.00 -5.28
C GLY A 57 -15.51 -25.76 -5.01
N TRP A 58 -16.08 -24.70 -4.43
CA TRP A 58 -15.32 -23.50 -4.08
C TRP A 58 -14.73 -23.63 -2.68
N ILE A 59 -13.40 -23.53 -2.59
CA ILE A 59 -12.67 -23.54 -1.31
C ILE A 59 -12.47 -22.07 -0.89
N PRO A 60 -13.16 -21.58 0.16
CA PRO A 60 -12.92 -20.23 0.65
C PRO A 60 -11.48 -20.06 1.10
N TYR A 61 -10.87 -18.94 0.71
CA TYR A 61 -9.58 -18.57 1.28
C TYR A 61 -9.74 -18.36 2.79
N ASN A 62 -9.07 -19.22 3.56
CA ASN A 62 -9.00 -19.08 5.01
C ASN A 62 -7.65 -18.46 5.38
N PRO A 63 -7.59 -17.18 5.77
CA PRO A 63 -6.32 -16.51 6.09
C PRO A 63 -5.60 -17.13 7.30
N ARG A 64 -6.27 -17.94 8.12
CA ARG A 64 -5.63 -18.62 9.26
C ARG A 64 -4.84 -19.85 8.83
N THR A 65 -5.22 -20.49 7.73
CA THR A 65 -4.63 -21.77 7.29
C THR A 65 -3.98 -21.73 5.92
N MET A 66 -4.37 -20.78 5.07
CA MET A 66 -3.92 -20.66 3.68
C MET A 66 -3.00 -19.46 3.43
N ARG A 67 -2.70 -18.66 4.47
CA ARG A 67 -1.79 -17.53 4.37
C ARG A 67 -0.35 -18.04 4.21
N PRO A 68 0.41 -17.58 3.19
CA PRO A 68 1.82 -17.91 3.06
C PRO A 68 2.63 -17.40 4.27
N PRO A 69 3.74 -18.07 4.62
CA PRO A 69 4.63 -17.55 5.66
C PRO A 69 5.19 -16.17 5.27
N PRO A 70 5.54 -15.31 6.25
CA PRO A 70 6.23 -14.06 5.97
C PRO A 70 7.52 -14.30 5.18
N LEU A 71 7.87 -13.34 4.33
CA LEU A 71 9.11 -13.41 3.58
C LEU A 71 10.31 -13.26 4.53
N THR A 72 11.40 -13.97 4.26
CA THR A 72 12.63 -13.85 5.04
C THR A 72 13.36 -12.55 4.69
N GLY A 73 14.08 -11.97 5.65
CA GLY A 73 14.68 -10.62 5.50
C GLY A 73 15.80 -10.51 4.46
N ASP A 74 16.29 -11.64 3.94
CA ASP A 74 17.34 -11.79 2.92
C ASP A 74 16.78 -12.03 1.49
N THR A 75 15.46 -12.06 1.36
CA THR A 75 14.78 -12.23 0.07
C THR A 75 15.03 -11.05 -0.88
N LYS A 76 15.03 -11.34 -2.19
CA LYS A 76 15.01 -10.32 -3.25
C LYS A 76 13.59 -9.96 -3.68
N PHE A 77 12.57 -10.58 -3.08
CA PHE A 77 11.17 -10.36 -3.39
C PHE A 77 10.62 -9.16 -2.64
N MET A 78 9.68 -8.46 -3.29
CA MET A 78 8.92 -7.38 -2.68
C MET A 78 7.50 -7.86 -2.40
N LYS A 79 6.95 -7.54 -1.22
CA LYS A 79 5.56 -7.84 -0.87
C LYS A 79 4.70 -6.57 -1.03
N LEU A 80 3.71 -6.68 -1.90
CA LEU A 80 2.75 -5.62 -2.17
C LEU A 80 1.39 -6.05 -1.62
N MET A 81 0.77 -5.19 -0.84
CA MET A 81 -0.58 -5.41 -0.32
C MET A 81 -1.53 -4.40 -0.95
N SER A 82 -2.68 -4.85 -1.45
CA SER A 82 -3.73 -3.98 -1.96
C SER A 82 -5.01 -4.21 -1.17
N TRP A 83 -5.66 -3.13 -0.72
CA TRP A 83 -6.84 -3.20 0.13
C TRP A 83 -7.82 -2.05 -0.11
N ASN A 84 -9.03 -2.39 -0.56
CA ASN A 84 -10.16 -1.48 -0.47
C ASN A 84 -10.66 -1.44 0.97
N VAL A 85 -10.45 -0.31 1.65
CA VAL A 85 -10.77 -0.14 3.07
C VAL A 85 -12.18 0.38 3.31
N ASN A 86 -12.93 0.74 2.26
CA ASN A 86 -14.30 1.26 2.35
C ASN A 86 -14.47 2.37 3.42
N GLY A 87 -13.50 3.27 3.54
CA GLY A 87 -13.47 4.34 4.55
C GLY A 87 -12.37 4.16 5.58
N LEU A 88 -11.21 4.77 5.33
CA LEU A 88 -10.03 4.63 6.18
C LEU A 88 -10.24 5.20 7.58
N ARG A 89 -10.97 6.31 7.72
CA ARG A 89 -11.21 6.93 9.04
C ARG A 89 -12.03 6.02 9.96
N ALA A 90 -13.06 5.38 9.42
CA ALA A 90 -13.89 4.46 10.20
C ALA A 90 -13.07 3.25 10.64
N LEU A 91 -12.24 2.72 9.73
CA LEU A 91 -11.33 1.63 10.01
C LEU A 91 -10.33 1.97 11.13
N LEU A 92 -9.68 3.14 11.07
CA LEU A 92 -8.71 3.57 12.09
C LEU A 92 -9.33 3.83 13.48
N LYS A 93 -10.64 4.03 13.55
CA LYS A 93 -11.38 4.20 14.81
C LYS A 93 -11.95 2.90 15.35
N LEU A 94 -11.90 1.81 14.59
CA LEU A 94 -12.46 0.53 14.99
C LEU A 94 -11.65 -0.01 16.18
N GLU A 95 -12.34 -0.32 17.28
CA GLU A 95 -11.70 -0.90 18.46
C GLU A 95 -11.03 -2.24 18.08
N GLY A 96 -9.77 -2.38 18.50
CA GLY A 96 -8.95 -3.55 18.19
C GLY A 96 -8.28 -3.54 16.82
N PHE A 97 -8.55 -2.57 15.94
CA PHE A 97 -7.76 -2.40 14.72
C PHE A 97 -6.49 -1.58 15.00
N SER A 98 -5.35 -2.08 14.53
CA SER A 98 -4.09 -1.35 14.51
C SER A 98 -3.39 -1.55 13.19
N ALA A 99 -3.16 -0.46 12.47
CA ALA A 99 -2.40 -0.49 11.22
C ALA A 99 -0.96 -0.97 11.46
N LEU A 100 -0.35 -0.62 12.59
CA LEU A 100 0.98 -1.10 12.96
C LEU A 100 1.00 -2.62 13.15
N GLN A 101 0.01 -3.19 13.85
CA GLN A 101 -0.09 -4.65 14.01
C GLN A 101 -0.29 -5.34 12.66
N LEU A 102 -1.12 -4.78 11.78
CA LEU A 102 -1.27 -5.28 10.41
C LEU A 102 0.07 -5.27 9.66
N ALA A 103 0.82 -4.17 9.72
CA ALA A 103 2.11 -4.05 9.06
C ALA A 103 3.18 -4.99 9.65
N GLN A 104 3.22 -5.17 10.96
CA GLN A 104 4.13 -6.14 11.61
C GLN A 104 3.76 -7.58 11.25
N ARG A 105 2.47 -7.88 11.19
CA ARG A 105 1.96 -9.22 10.89
C ARG A 105 2.18 -9.60 9.43
N GLU A 106 1.92 -8.67 8.52
CA GLU A 106 1.96 -8.94 7.08
C GLU A 106 3.31 -8.58 6.45
N ASP A 107 4.10 -7.71 7.06
CA ASP A 107 5.43 -7.26 6.59
C ASP A 107 5.49 -6.97 5.09
N PHE A 108 4.60 -6.08 4.63
CA PHE A 108 4.60 -5.59 3.24
C PHE A 108 5.59 -4.44 3.05
N ASP A 109 6.06 -4.25 1.81
CA ASP A 109 6.92 -3.12 1.43
C ASP A 109 6.10 -1.92 0.94
N VAL A 110 4.97 -2.22 0.28
CA VAL A 110 4.03 -1.22 -0.24
C VAL A 110 2.59 -1.64 0.04
N LEU A 111 1.79 -0.68 0.48
CA LEU A 111 0.35 -0.81 0.69
C LEU A 111 -0.40 0.13 -0.25
N CYS A 112 -1.24 -0.45 -1.10
CA CYS A 112 -2.20 0.24 -1.94
C CYS A 112 -3.56 0.27 -1.25
N LEU A 113 -4.08 1.45 -0.97
CA LEU A 113 -5.39 1.66 -0.38
C LEU A 113 -6.36 2.20 -1.44
N GLN A 114 -7.57 1.67 -1.45
CA GLN A 114 -8.69 2.16 -2.26
C GLN A 114 -9.90 2.47 -1.38
N GLU A 115 -10.79 3.36 -1.85
CA GLU A 115 -11.90 3.91 -1.07
C GLU A 115 -11.48 4.44 0.29
N THR A 116 -10.43 5.27 0.30
CA THR A 116 -10.00 5.91 1.56
C THR A 116 -11.09 6.82 2.13
N LYS A 117 -11.92 7.42 1.25
CA LYS A 117 -13.01 8.37 1.59
C LYS A 117 -12.51 9.55 2.42
N MET A 118 -11.25 9.94 2.20
CA MET A 118 -10.58 11.02 2.90
C MET A 118 -10.72 12.35 2.15
N GLN A 119 -10.64 13.45 2.89
CA GLN A 119 -10.46 14.80 2.34
C GLN A 119 -9.01 15.24 2.58
N GLU A 120 -8.47 16.13 1.73
CA GLU A 120 -7.07 16.57 1.81
C GLU A 120 -6.69 17.11 3.20
N LYS A 121 -7.59 17.87 3.82
CA LYS A 121 -7.40 18.42 5.18
C LYS A 121 -7.16 17.37 6.26
N ASP A 122 -7.65 16.15 6.03
CA ASP A 122 -7.59 15.04 6.98
C ASP A 122 -6.42 14.09 6.67
N VAL A 123 -5.79 14.22 5.50
CA VAL A 123 -4.69 13.36 5.06
C VAL A 123 -3.47 13.56 5.96
N GLU A 124 -3.12 14.79 6.30
CA GLU A 124 -1.89 15.08 7.04
C GLU A 124 -1.90 14.45 8.44
N THR A 125 -3.04 14.51 9.14
CA THR A 125 -3.23 13.84 10.43
C THR A 125 -3.09 12.32 10.31
N VAL A 126 -3.60 11.73 9.22
CA VAL A 126 -3.50 10.29 8.99
C VAL A 126 -2.07 9.89 8.63
N LYS A 127 -1.36 10.66 7.81
CA LYS A 127 0.03 10.36 7.42
C LYS A 127 0.95 10.16 8.62
N GLN A 128 0.80 11.01 9.63
CA GLN A 128 1.61 10.97 10.85
C GLN A 128 1.29 9.78 11.76
N THR A 129 0.09 9.19 11.63
CA THR A 129 -0.43 8.17 12.55
C THR A 129 -0.60 6.79 11.91
N LEU A 130 -0.58 6.71 10.58
CA LEU A 130 -0.98 5.50 9.87
C LEU A 130 -0.01 4.33 10.08
N LEU A 131 1.27 4.52 9.78
CA LEU A 131 2.27 3.45 9.81
C LEU A 131 3.67 4.00 10.10
N GLU A 132 4.19 3.68 11.28
CA GLU A 132 5.59 3.95 11.61
C GLU A 132 6.52 3.17 10.67
N GLY A 133 7.56 3.82 10.16
CA GLY A 133 8.50 3.23 9.19
C GLY A 133 8.06 3.27 7.73
N TYR A 134 6.87 3.83 7.42
CA TYR A 134 6.40 4.04 6.04
C TYR A 134 6.34 5.53 5.72
N GLU A 135 7.51 6.13 5.52
CA GLU A 135 7.66 7.58 5.36
C GLU A 135 7.10 8.10 4.02
N ASN A 136 6.99 7.24 3.00
CA ASN A 136 6.56 7.64 1.67
C ASN A 136 5.08 7.34 1.50
N SER A 137 4.23 8.37 1.50
CA SER A 137 2.80 8.20 1.27
C SER A 137 2.22 9.20 0.28
N PHE A 138 1.44 8.69 -0.66
CA PHE A 138 0.91 9.43 -1.80
C PHE A 138 -0.59 9.26 -1.85
N TRP A 139 -1.32 10.36 -1.79
CA TRP A 139 -2.77 10.36 -1.60
C TRP A 139 -3.42 11.14 -2.72
N THR A 140 -4.54 10.64 -3.22
CA THR A 140 -5.43 11.41 -4.08
C THR A 140 -6.84 11.31 -3.52
N CYS A 141 -7.50 12.45 -3.42
CA CYS A 141 -8.83 12.62 -2.85
C CYS A 141 -9.79 13.07 -3.94
N SER A 142 -11.06 12.70 -3.79
CA SER A 142 -12.12 13.21 -4.67
C SER A 142 -12.37 14.69 -4.38
N VAL A 143 -12.25 15.52 -5.42
CA VAL A 143 -12.59 16.95 -5.40
C VAL A 143 -14.02 17.19 -5.85
N SER A 144 -14.57 16.33 -6.71
CA SER A 144 -15.96 16.45 -7.21
C SER A 144 -17.00 16.05 -6.15
N LYS A 145 -16.64 15.14 -5.24
CA LYS A 145 -17.49 14.71 -4.13
C LYS A 145 -16.67 14.45 -2.88
N LEU A 146 -16.89 15.26 -1.84
CA LEU A 146 -16.16 15.15 -0.57
C LEU A 146 -16.43 13.80 0.12
N GLY A 147 -15.37 13.18 0.64
CA GLY A 147 -15.49 11.90 1.35
C GLY A 147 -15.90 10.72 0.45
N TYR A 148 -15.71 10.84 -0.86
CA TYR A 148 -15.99 9.79 -1.84
C TYR A 148 -14.69 9.25 -2.44
N SER A 149 -14.70 7.97 -2.85
CA SER A 149 -13.55 7.34 -3.54
C SER A 149 -12.24 7.54 -2.77
N GLY A 150 -11.18 7.97 -3.44
CA GLY A 150 -9.86 8.22 -2.88
C GLY A 150 -8.97 6.97 -2.91
N THR A 151 -7.74 7.15 -3.34
CA THR A 151 -6.71 6.11 -3.36
C THR A 151 -5.43 6.62 -2.72
N ALA A 152 -4.66 5.70 -2.13
CA ALA A 152 -3.36 6.03 -1.57
C ALA A 152 -2.34 4.91 -1.78
N ILE A 153 -1.07 5.26 -1.90
CA ILE A 153 0.05 4.33 -1.83
C ILE A 153 0.90 4.72 -0.63
N VAL A 154 1.23 3.76 0.21
CA VAL A 154 2.09 3.91 1.39
C VAL A 154 3.26 2.94 1.24
N SER A 155 4.50 3.41 1.33
CA SER A 155 5.68 2.63 1.01
C SER A 155 6.86 2.90 1.95
N ARG A 156 7.60 1.84 2.28
CA ARG A 156 8.93 1.94 2.92
C ARG A 156 10.00 2.41 1.93
N ILE A 157 9.77 2.18 0.64
CA ILE A 157 10.73 2.46 -0.44
C ILE A 157 10.39 3.80 -1.06
N LYS A 158 11.38 4.68 -1.17
CA LYS A 158 11.20 5.98 -1.82
C LYS A 158 11.06 5.78 -3.34
N PRO A 159 9.95 6.24 -3.96
CA PRO A 159 9.82 6.19 -5.41
C PRO A 159 10.67 7.28 -6.09
N LEU A 160 10.92 7.09 -7.38
CA LEU A 160 11.60 8.06 -8.25
C LEU A 160 10.67 9.22 -8.62
N SER A 161 9.41 8.92 -8.94
CA SER A 161 8.41 9.90 -9.33
C SER A 161 7.00 9.44 -8.95
N VAL A 162 6.07 10.39 -8.90
CA VAL A 162 4.66 10.14 -8.58
C VAL A 162 3.78 10.93 -9.53
N ARG A 163 2.72 10.30 -10.03
CA ARG A 163 1.72 10.90 -10.92
C ARG A 163 0.32 10.61 -10.40
N TYR A 164 -0.56 11.59 -10.52
CA TYR A 164 -1.95 11.49 -10.10
C TYR A 164 -2.86 11.61 -11.32
N GLY A 165 -3.91 10.79 -11.35
CA GLY A 165 -4.84 10.78 -12.48
C GLY A 165 -4.26 10.22 -13.77
N LEU A 166 -5.08 10.28 -14.81
CA LEU A 166 -4.81 9.84 -16.18
C LEU A 166 -4.33 10.99 -17.07
N GLY A 167 -4.41 12.24 -16.59
CA GLY A 167 -4.22 13.44 -17.42
C GLY A 167 -5.48 13.80 -18.22
N ILE A 168 -6.64 13.25 -17.83
CA ILE A 168 -7.93 13.49 -18.47
C ILE A 168 -8.85 14.14 -17.43
N SER A 169 -9.13 15.42 -17.62
CA SER A 169 -9.86 16.26 -16.65
C SER A 169 -11.13 15.60 -16.11
N ASP A 170 -11.91 14.96 -16.98
CA ASP A 170 -13.20 14.34 -16.61
C ASP A 170 -13.06 13.13 -15.67
N HIS A 171 -11.89 12.48 -15.67
CA HIS A 171 -11.65 11.26 -14.88
C HIS A 171 -10.81 11.49 -13.62
N ASP A 172 -10.14 12.64 -13.52
CA ASP A 172 -9.15 12.90 -12.47
C ASP A 172 -9.76 13.56 -11.23
N SER A 173 -11.01 14.04 -11.32
CA SER A 173 -11.72 14.70 -10.23
C SER A 173 -12.12 13.80 -9.05
N GLU A 174 -12.17 12.47 -9.25
CA GLU A 174 -12.67 11.51 -8.25
C GLU A 174 -11.55 10.85 -7.43
N GLY A 175 -10.29 11.24 -7.64
CA GLY A 175 -9.14 10.71 -6.91
C GLY A 175 -9.00 9.20 -6.98
N ARG A 176 -9.05 8.65 -8.20
CA ARG A 176 -9.12 7.19 -8.45
C ARG A 176 -7.81 6.54 -8.81
N LEU A 177 -6.77 7.31 -9.08
CA LEU A 177 -5.54 6.79 -9.64
C LEU A 177 -4.33 7.50 -9.04
N VAL A 178 -3.38 6.70 -8.55
CA VAL A 178 -2.05 7.14 -8.21
C VAL A 178 -1.04 6.16 -8.80
N THR A 179 -0.06 6.71 -9.50
CA THR A 179 1.03 5.95 -10.13
C THR A 179 2.34 6.35 -9.46
N VAL A 180 3.12 5.38 -9.02
CA VAL A 180 4.46 5.60 -8.48
C VAL A 180 5.47 4.87 -9.35
N GLU A 181 6.60 5.52 -9.59
CA GLU A 181 7.72 4.97 -10.35
C GLU A 181 8.80 4.46 -9.40
N PHE A 182 9.20 3.21 -9.56
CA PHE A 182 10.39 2.65 -8.92
C PHE A 182 11.47 2.35 -9.96
N ASP A 183 12.67 1.98 -9.50
CA ASP A 183 13.83 1.74 -10.38
C ASP A 183 13.55 0.77 -11.53
N LYS A 184 12.78 -0.29 -11.26
CA LYS A 184 12.54 -1.38 -12.21
C LYS A 184 11.12 -1.48 -12.74
N TYR A 185 10.16 -0.82 -12.09
CA TYR A 185 8.76 -0.99 -12.42
C TYR A 185 7.93 0.23 -12.03
N TYR A 186 6.75 0.35 -12.65
CA TYR A 186 5.71 1.25 -12.19
C TYR A 186 4.66 0.49 -11.39
N LEU A 187 4.15 1.12 -10.33
CA LEU A 187 2.99 0.63 -9.58
C LEU A 187 1.83 1.59 -9.76
N ILE A 188 0.73 1.07 -10.29
CA ILE A 188 -0.50 1.81 -10.53
C ILE A 188 -1.54 1.29 -9.55
N ASN A 189 -1.91 2.15 -8.59
CA ASN A 189 -3.04 1.89 -7.70
C ASN A 189 -4.28 2.59 -8.24
N GLY A 190 -5.27 1.79 -8.64
CA GLY A 190 -6.49 2.26 -9.27
C GLY A 190 -7.76 1.76 -8.57
N TYR A 191 -8.73 2.66 -8.40
CA TYR A 191 -10.08 2.30 -7.99
C TYR A 191 -11.07 2.59 -9.11
N VAL A 192 -11.39 1.55 -9.89
CA VAL A 192 -12.31 1.65 -11.02
C VAL A 192 -13.72 1.91 -10.49
N PRO A 193 -14.45 2.89 -11.04
CA PRO A 193 -15.82 3.14 -10.61
C PRO A 193 -16.67 1.89 -10.83
N ASN A 194 -17.61 1.65 -9.92
CA ASN A 194 -18.66 0.68 -10.20
C ASN A 194 -19.33 1.06 -11.54
N SER A 195 -19.53 0.04 -12.36
CA SER A 195 -19.92 0.19 -13.76
C SER A 195 -21.35 0.74 -13.92
N GLY A 196 -22.15 0.68 -12.85
CA GLY A 196 -23.58 1.00 -12.86
C GLY A 196 -24.37 0.09 -13.81
N ASP A 197 -25.66 0.37 -13.93
CA ASP A 197 -26.51 -0.35 -14.88
C ASP A 197 -26.02 -0.12 -16.32
N GLY A 198 -25.79 -1.22 -17.04
CA GLY A 198 -25.38 -1.21 -18.45
C GLY A 198 -23.87 -1.06 -18.72
N LEU A 199 -23.00 -1.24 -17.71
CA LEU A 199 -21.53 -1.30 -17.85
C LEU A 199 -20.84 -0.07 -18.46
N LYS A 200 -21.54 1.07 -18.57
CA LYS A 200 -21.08 2.22 -19.36
C LYS A 200 -19.76 2.81 -18.88
N ARG A 201 -19.50 2.82 -17.56
CA ARG A 201 -18.25 3.37 -17.00
C ARG A 201 -17.07 2.41 -17.10
N LEU A 202 -17.32 1.11 -17.24
CA LEU A 202 -16.26 0.09 -17.26
C LEU A 202 -15.37 0.21 -18.49
N VAL A 203 -15.99 0.34 -19.67
CA VAL A 203 -15.28 0.35 -20.96
C VAL A 203 -14.31 1.53 -21.02
N THR A 204 -14.75 2.72 -20.61
CA THR A 204 -13.91 3.92 -20.60
C THR A 204 -12.71 3.76 -19.66
N TYR A 205 -12.90 3.24 -18.45
CA TYR A 205 -11.80 3.09 -17.50
C TYR A 205 -10.80 2.01 -17.89
N ILE A 206 -11.28 0.88 -18.42
CA ILE A 206 -10.41 -0.16 -18.95
C ILE A 206 -9.56 0.43 -20.08
N PHE A 207 -10.18 1.13 -21.04
CA PHE A 207 -9.46 1.77 -22.12
C PHE A 207 -8.41 2.77 -21.63
N CYS A 208 -8.75 3.63 -20.66
CA CYS A 208 -7.81 4.57 -20.06
C CYS A 208 -6.63 3.88 -19.37
N LEU A 209 -6.86 2.76 -18.69
CA LEU A 209 -5.78 1.98 -18.06
C LEU A 209 -4.85 1.35 -19.10
N TYR A 210 -5.39 0.84 -20.20
CA TYR A 210 -4.58 0.35 -21.33
C TYR A 210 -3.72 1.47 -21.95
N TYR A 211 -4.24 2.68 -22.07
CA TYR A 211 -3.48 3.83 -22.58
C TYR A 211 -2.36 4.26 -21.61
N LEU A 212 -2.65 4.24 -20.31
CA LEU A 212 -1.64 4.54 -19.30
C LEU A 212 -0.54 3.48 -19.34
N ASP A 213 -0.90 2.20 -19.44
CA ASP A 213 0.04 1.08 -19.59
C ASP A 213 0.96 1.30 -20.78
N PHE A 214 0.39 1.59 -21.96
CA PHE A 214 1.18 1.79 -23.18
C PHE A 214 2.17 2.95 -23.07
N SER A 215 1.77 4.05 -22.44
CA SER A 215 2.64 5.23 -22.25
C SER A 215 3.77 4.97 -21.24
N VAL A 216 3.52 4.10 -20.27
CA VAL A 216 4.42 3.81 -19.14
C VAL A 216 5.36 2.62 -19.46
N LEU A 217 4.90 1.64 -20.25
CA LEU A 217 5.69 0.51 -20.74
C LEU A 217 6.85 0.93 -21.66
N GLN A 218 6.82 2.14 -22.22
CA GLN A 218 7.93 2.63 -23.05
C GLN A 218 9.22 2.90 -22.26
N SER A 219 9.17 3.02 -20.92
CA SER A 219 10.33 3.41 -20.11
C SER A 219 10.85 2.35 -19.14
N LYS A 220 10.09 1.27 -18.84
CA LYS A 220 10.49 0.22 -17.88
C LYS A 220 10.02 -1.17 -18.34
N ASP A 221 10.72 -2.20 -17.86
CA ASP A 221 10.45 -3.60 -18.18
C ASP A 221 9.16 -4.16 -17.55
N ALA A 222 8.60 -3.51 -16.53
CA ALA A 222 7.44 -4.00 -15.80
C ALA A 222 6.49 -2.90 -15.32
N VAL A 223 5.18 -3.16 -15.44
CA VAL A 223 4.10 -2.34 -14.87
C VAL A 223 3.21 -3.25 -14.05
N LEU A 224 2.93 -2.86 -12.81
CA LEU A 224 2.08 -3.61 -11.91
C LEU A 224 0.81 -2.83 -11.56
N PHE A 225 -0.32 -3.50 -11.72
CA PHE A 225 -1.64 -2.96 -11.47
C PHE A 225 -2.24 -3.52 -10.18
N CYS A 226 -2.53 -2.65 -9.23
CA CYS A 226 -3.39 -2.94 -8.09
C CYS A 226 -4.75 -2.27 -8.35
N ILE A 227 -5.63 -2.99 -9.06
CA ILE A 227 -6.95 -2.50 -9.43
C ILE A 227 -8.03 -3.33 -8.74
N ILE A 228 -8.98 -2.65 -8.11
CA ILE A 228 -10.20 -3.27 -7.60
C ILE A 228 -11.38 -2.75 -8.41
N ILE A 229 -12.17 -3.69 -8.95
CA ILE A 229 -13.39 -3.45 -9.71
C ILE A 229 -14.55 -4.04 -8.92
N PHE A 230 -15.51 -3.22 -8.52
CA PHE A 230 -16.78 -3.71 -7.99
C PHE A 230 -17.80 -3.82 -9.12
N LYS A 231 -18.45 -4.98 -9.18
CA LYS A 231 -19.65 -5.21 -9.99
C LYS A 231 -20.86 -4.62 -9.27
#